data_AF-A0A926BRK7-F1
#
_entry.id   AF-A0A926BRK7-F1
#
_cell.length_a   1.000
_cell.length_b   1.000
_cell.length_c   1.000
_cell.angle_alpha   90.00
_cell.angle_beta   90.00
_cell.angle_gamma   90.00
#
_symmetry.space_group_name_H-M   'P 1'
#
loop_
_entity.id
_entity.type
_entity.pdbx_description
1 polymer ?
#
loop_
_entity_poly.entity_id
_entity_poly.type
_entity_poly.pdbx_seq_one_letter_code
_entity_poly.pdbx_strand_id
1 'polypeptide(L)'
;MMEHLIDALNEGTDIGHYGRFVFASIARHFLSEDELISLLERGDDGEEAKRLVHDINTRNYSPPRREKILSYQEKQDFLIIPNPDDPDSGNVYRDLTFPDAVYDHIAEYRHEKETANAA
;
A
#
# COMPACT_ATOMS: atom_id res chain seq x y z
N MET A 1 5.73 10.15 -1.88
CA MET A 1 5.39 9.07 -0.94
C MET A 1 6.08 7.76 -1.32
N MET A 2 5.83 7.20 -2.51
CA MET A 2 6.47 5.92 -2.92
C MET A 2 7.99 6.02 -3.01
N GLU A 3 8.53 7.12 -3.53
CA GLU A 3 9.98 7.41 -3.53
C GLU A 3 10.56 7.32 -2.11
N HIS A 4 9.98 8.05 -1.15
CA HIS A 4 10.36 7.98 0.27
C HIS A 4 10.35 6.55 0.85
N LEU A 5 9.36 5.72 0.50
CA LEU A 5 9.31 4.32 0.95
C LEU A 5 10.42 3.47 0.31
N ILE A 6 10.70 3.68 -0.97
CA ILE A 6 11.76 2.98 -1.71
C ILE A 6 13.13 3.37 -1.17
N ASP A 7 13.37 4.66 -0.93
CA ASP A 7 14.62 5.17 -0.37
C ASP A 7 14.86 4.57 1.02
N ALA A 8 13.85 4.58 1.89
CA ALA A 8 13.94 3.97 3.21
C ALA A 8 14.29 2.47 3.13
N LEU A 9 13.63 1.71 2.25
CA LEU A 9 13.93 0.28 2.05
C LEU A 9 15.33 0.05 1.46
N ASN A 10 15.78 0.90 0.54
CA ASN A 10 17.14 0.82 -0.03
C ASN A 10 18.23 1.10 1.02
N GLU A 11 17.94 1.94 2.00
CA GLU A 11 18.81 2.23 3.14
C GLU A 11 18.75 1.12 4.22
N GLY A 12 17.88 0.12 4.06
CA GLY A 12 17.66 -0.94 5.05
C GLY A 12 16.84 -0.49 6.26
N THR A 13 16.09 0.60 6.13
CA THR A 13 15.22 1.11 7.20
C THR A 13 13.97 0.25 7.32
N ASP A 14 13.64 -0.13 8.55
CA ASP A 14 12.35 -0.72 8.88
C ASP A 14 11.22 0.33 8.77
N ILE A 15 10.39 0.22 7.74
CA ILE A 15 9.24 1.12 7.50
C ILE A 15 7.98 0.76 8.31
N GLY A 16 8.10 -0.19 9.23
CA GLY A 16 7.01 -0.70 10.06
C GLY A 16 6.05 -1.64 9.31
N HIS A 17 5.20 -2.34 10.07
CA HIS A 17 4.23 -3.30 9.50
C HIS A 17 3.27 -2.61 8.51
N TYR A 18 2.73 -1.44 8.88
CA TYR A 18 1.80 -0.75 8.00
C TYR A 18 2.49 -0.09 6.81
N GLY A 19 3.73 0.38 6.95
CA GLY A 19 4.51 0.87 5.82
C GLY A 19 4.73 -0.21 4.77
N ARG A 20 5.11 -1.43 5.20
CA ARG A 20 5.26 -2.59 4.31
C ARG A 20 3.95 -2.97 3.65
N PHE A 21 2.85 -3.01 4.41
CA PHE A 21 1.53 -3.29 3.86
C PHE A 21 1.12 -2.27 2.78
N VAL A 22 1.27 -0.97 3.05
CA VAL A 22 0.95 0.09 2.09
C VAL A 22 1.84 -0.02 0.84
N PHE A 23 3.15 -0.17 1.04
CA PHE A 23 4.11 -0.33 -0.05
C PHE A 23 3.75 -1.53 -0.94
N ALA A 24 3.56 -2.71 -0.34
CA ALA A 24 3.23 -3.93 -1.06
C ALA A 24 1.89 -3.86 -1.80
N SER A 25 0.86 -3.29 -1.16
CA SER A 25 -0.47 -3.12 -1.77
C SER A 25 -0.44 -2.23 -3.03
N ILE A 26 0.52 -1.31 -3.11
CA ILE A 26 0.71 -0.42 -4.26
C ILE A 26 1.67 -1.04 -5.28
N ALA A 27 2.87 -1.41 -4.83
CA ALA A 27 3.99 -1.81 -5.68
C ALA A 27 3.75 -3.13 -6.44
N ARG A 28 2.90 -4.03 -5.92
CA ARG A 28 2.50 -5.28 -6.61
C ARG A 28 1.87 -5.05 -7.98
N HIS A 29 1.37 -3.84 -8.25
CA HIS A 29 0.77 -3.49 -9.54
C HIS A 29 1.80 -3.03 -10.57
N PHE A 30 3.06 -2.86 -10.16
CA PHE A 30 4.14 -2.31 -11.00
C PHE A 30 5.38 -3.21 -11.04
N LEU A 31 5.55 -4.08 -10.05
CA LEU A 31 6.71 -4.97 -9.89
C LEU A 31 6.28 -6.43 -9.95
N SER A 32 7.21 -7.29 -10.33
CA SER A 32 7.05 -8.74 -10.12
C SER A 32 7.05 -9.08 -8.63
N GLU A 33 6.52 -10.26 -8.29
CA GLU A 33 6.50 -10.77 -6.92
C GLU A 33 7.93 -10.86 -6.32
N ASP A 34 8.89 -11.37 -7.09
CA ASP A 34 10.29 -11.52 -6.67
C ASP A 34 10.96 -10.15 -6.41
N GLU A 35 10.72 -9.15 -7.26
CA GLU A 35 11.23 -7.79 -7.06
C GLU A 35 10.62 -7.12 -5.82
N LEU A 36 9.32 -7.31 -5.62
CA LEU A 36 8.61 -6.77 -4.46
C LEU A 36 9.12 -7.38 -3.15
N ILE A 37 9.26 -8.71 -3.10
CA ILE A 37 9.84 -9.41 -1.95
C ILE A 37 11.25 -8.88 -1.72
N SER A 38 12.11 -8.88 -2.74
CA SER A 38 13.51 -8.42 -2.64
C SER A 38 13.67 -6.99 -2.11
N LEU A 39 12.68 -6.11 -2.27
CA LEU A 39 12.66 -4.78 -1.67
C LEU A 39 12.23 -4.82 -0.20
N LEU A 40 11.18 -5.59 0.12
CA LEU A 40 10.66 -5.73 1.48
C LEU A 40 11.64 -6.44 2.43
N GLU A 41 12.41 -7.41 1.94
CA GLU A 41 13.43 -8.12 2.74
C GLU A 41 14.58 -7.19 3.20
N ARG A 42 14.77 -6.02 2.57
CA ARG A 42 15.87 -5.10 2.95
C ARG A 42 15.66 -4.47 4.32
N GLY A 43 14.41 -4.39 4.77
CA GLY A 43 14.07 -3.88 6.10
C GLY A 43 13.54 -4.94 7.07
N ASP A 44 13.48 -6.23 6.70
CA ASP A 44 12.76 -7.27 7.47
C ASP A 44 13.35 -8.68 7.35
N ASP A 45 12.85 -9.62 8.14
CA ASP A 45 13.03 -11.06 7.91
C ASP A 45 12.29 -11.51 6.63
N GLY A 46 13.01 -12.15 5.71
CA GLY A 46 12.49 -12.43 4.37
C GLY A 46 11.31 -13.38 4.31
N GLU A 47 11.11 -14.21 5.33
CA GLU A 47 9.92 -15.05 5.43
C GLU A 47 8.64 -14.24 5.69
N GLU A 48 8.72 -13.11 6.40
CA GLU A 48 7.57 -12.24 6.64
C GLU A 48 7.18 -11.45 5.37
N ALA A 49 8.17 -11.01 4.59
CA ALA A 49 7.95 -10.37 3.30
C ALA A 49 7.17 -11.27 2.33
N LYS A 50 7.56 -12.54 2.22
CA LYS A 50 6.86 -13.53 1.37
C LYS A 50 5.42 -13.75 1.83
N ARG A 51 5.21 -13.95 3.14
CA ARG A 51 3.86 -14.13 3.72
C ARG A 51 2.97 -12.93 3.43
N LEU A 52 3.48 -11.71 3.63
CA LEU A 52 2.73 -10.48 3.39
C LEU A 52 2.31 -10.36 1.92
N VAL A 53 3.23 -10.58 0.98
CA VAL A 53 2.92 -10.48 -0.46
C VAL A 53 1.90 -11.54 -0.87
N HIS A 54 2.06 -12.78 -0.38
CA HIS A 54 1.09 -13.84 -0.61
C HIS A 54 -0.31 -13.49 -0.11
N ASP A 55 -0.42 -12.99 1.12
CA ASP A 55 -1.70 -12.59 1.71
C ASP A 55 -2.36 -11.45 0.94
N ILE A 56 -1.57 -10.47 0.49
CA ILE A 56 -2.06 -9.34 -0.28
C ILE A 56 -2.61 -9.79 -1.64
N ASN A 57 -1.87 -10.67 -2.32
CA ASN A 57 -2.29 -11.23 -3.60
C ASN A 57 -3.56 -12.08 -3.46
N THR A 58 -3.61 -12.95 -2.45
CA THR A 58 -4.75 -13.84 -2.20
C THR A 58 -6.02 -13.08 -1.84
N ARG A 59 -5.90 -12.05 -1.00
CA ARG A 59 -7.05 -11.21 -0.59
C ARG A 59 -7.38 -10.12 -1.60
N ASN A 60 -6.56 -9.97 -2.62
CA ASN A 60 -6.66 -8.96 -3.66
C ASN A 60 -6.91 -7.55 -3.12
N TYR A 61 -6.10 -7.11 -2.15
CA TYR A 61 -6.27 -5.78 -1.56
C TYR A 61 -6.10 -4.68 -2.61
N SER A 62 -7.05 -3.74 -2.64
CA SER A 62 -6.89 -2.50 -3.39
C SER A 62 -5.88 -1.58 -2.69
N PRO A 63 -5.12 -0.76 -3.45
CA PRO A 63 -4.26 0.28 -2.88
C PRO A 63 -5.05 1.16 -1.89
N PRO A 64 -4.54 1.39 -0.66
CA PRO A 64 -5.27 2.16 0.33
C PRO A 64 -5.36 3.64 -0.07
N ARG A 65 -6.49 4.27 0.27
CA ARG A 65 -6.67 5.72 0.10
C ARG A 65 -5.88 6.50 1.15
N ARG A 66 -5.62 7.78 0.87
CA ARG A 66 -4.86 8.69 1.74
C ARG A 66 -5.32 8.65 3.20
N GLU A 67 -6.63 8.74 3.44
CA GLU A 67 -7.21 8.76 4.80
C GLU A 67 -6.90 7.46 5.55
N LYS A 68 -6.91 6.34 4.83
CA LYS A 68 -6.58 5.04 5.40
C LYS A 68 -5.09 4.95 5.73
N ILE A 69 -4.23 5.45 4.84
CA ILE A 69 -2.78 5.51 5.06
C ILE A 69 -2.46 6.37 6.31
N LEU A 70 -3.10 7.53 6.47
CA LEU A 70 -2.97 8.34 7.68
C LEU A 70 -3.37 7.57 8.94
N SER A 71 -4.50 6.86 8.92
CA SER A 71 -4.96 6.04 10.07
C SER A 71 -4.01 4.89 10.43
N TYR A 72 -3.21 4.43 9.47
CA TYR A 72 -2.17 3.44 9.69
C TYR A 72 -0.90 4.07 10.25
N GLN A 73 -0.52 5.21 9.72
CA GLN A 73 0.63 5.98 10.19
C GLN A 73 0.49 6.36 11.67
N GLU A 74 -0.70 6.71 12.14
CA GLU A 74 -0.96 6.97 13.58
C GLU A 74 -0.64 5.80 14.52
N LYS A 75 -0.46 4.59 13.98
CA LYS A 75 -0.24 3.35 14.75
C LYS A 75 1.21 2.86 14.72
N GLN A 76 2.11 3.60 14.09
CA GLN A 76 3.53 3.26 13.99
C GLN A 76 4.40 4.52 13.99
N ASP A 77 5.69 4.36 14.25
CA ASP A 77 6.60 5.50 14.33
C ASP A 77 7.05 5.99 12.94
N PHE A 78 7.17 5.08 11.96
CA PHE A 78 7.60 5.44 10.61
C PHE A 78 6.49 6.18 9.85
N LEU A 79 6.82 7.36 9.34
CA LEU A 79 5.93 8.17 8.51
C LEU A 79 5.84 7.59 7.10
N ILE A 80 4.70 7.00 6.76
CA ILE A 80 4.40 6.50 5.40
C ILE A 80 4.25 7.68 4.43
N ILE A 81 3.52 8.72 4.85
CA ILE A 81 3.40 10.00 4.17
C ILE A 81 4.32 10.99 4.88
N PRO A 82 5.44 11.39 4.26
CA PRO A 82 6.47 12.18 4.94
C PRO A 82 6.01 13.60 5.32
N ASN A 83 5.02 14.15 4.61
CA ASN A 83 4.40 15.42 4.93
C ASN A 83 2.88 15.23 5.13
N PRO A 84 2.43 14.79 6.32
CA PRO A 84 1.03 14.43 6.54
C PRO A 84 0.08 15.64 6.54
N ASP A 85 0.57 16.84 6.83
CA ASP A 85 -0.23 18.08 6.88
C ASP A 85 -0.50 18.66 5.48
N ASP A 86 0.26 18.24 4.47
CA ASP A 86 0.02 18.61 3.08
C ASP A 86 -1.15 17.80 2.51
N PRO A 87 -2.30 18.42 2.20
CA PRO A 87 -3.45 17.72 1.64
C PRO A 87 -3.12 17.07 0.29
N ASP A 88 -2.10 17.56 -0.40
CA ASP A 88 -1.67 17.05 -1.68
C ASP A 88 -0.68 15.87 -1.60
N SER A 89 -0.26 15.48 -0.40
CA SER A 89 0.66 14.34 -0.21
C SER A 89 -0.06 13.01 0.01
N GLY A 90 0.42 11.93 -0.62
CA GLY A 90 0.01 10.56 -0.31
C GLY A 90 -1.33 10.12 -0.90
N ASN A 91 -1.80 10.80 -1.94
CA ASN A 91 -2.96 10.36 -2.72
C ASN A 91 -2.51 9.45 -3.86
N VAL A 92 -2.41 8.15 -3.59
CA VAL A 92 -1.88 7.16 -4.54
C VAL A 92 -2.61 7.14 -5.89
N TYR A 93 -3.91 7.42 -5.91
CA TYR A 93 -4.73 7.39 -7.13
C TYR A 93 -4.59 8.66 -7.98
N ARG A 94 -4.09 9.75 -7.39
CA ARG A 94 -3.70 10.95 -8.12
C ARG A 94 -2.24 10.86 -8.55
N ASP A 95 -1.39 10.32 -7.69
CA ASP A 95 0.06 10.33 -7.85
C ASP A 95 0.54 9.22 -8.81
N LEU A 96 -0.26 8.16 -9.02
CA LEU A 96 0.08 7.00 -9.85
C LEU A 96 -1.07 6.65 -10.82
N THR A 97 -0.72 5.99 -11.92
CA THR A 97 -1.67 5.38 -12.86
C THR A 97 -1.69 3.87 -12.67
N PHE A 98 -2.78 3.33 -12.13
CA PHE A 98 -2.93 1.88 -11.93
C PHE A 98 -3.53 1.19 -13.16
N PRO A 99 -3.37 -0.14 -13.30
CA PRO A 99 -4.14 -0.91 -14.28
C PRO A 99 -5.65 -0.74 -14.06
N ASP A 100 -6.44 -0.73 -15.15
CA ASP A 100 -7.89 -0.50 -15.14
C ASP A 100 -8.64 -1.39 -14.13
N ALA A 101 -8.24 -2.65 -14.02
CA ALA A 101 -8.81 -3.62 -13.08
C ALA A 101 -8.81 -3.13 -11.62
N VAL A 102 -7.86 -2.29 -11.21
CA VAL A 102 -7.84 -1.73 -9.85
C VAL A 102 -9.04 -0.80 -9.62
N TYR A 103 -9.43 -0.02 -10.64
CA TYR A 103 -10.57 0.90 -10.55
C TYR A 103 -11.90 0.17 -10.60
N ASP A 104 -11.99 -0.91 -11.38
CA ASP A 104 -13.20 -1.75 -11.50
C ASP A 104 -13.58 -2.35 -10.14
N HIS A 105 -12.60 -2.90 -9.41
CA HIS A 105 -12.80 -3.46 -8.06
C HIS A 105 -13.30 -2.43 -7.04
N ILE A 106 -12.86 -1.16 -7.17
CA ILE A 106 -13.31 -0.07 -6.28
C ILE A 106 -14.75 0.32 -6.59
N ALA A 107 -15.13 0.33 -7.87
CA ALA A 107 -16.48 0.65 -8.30
C ALA A 107 -17.48 -0.43 -7.87
N GLU A 108 -17.15 -1.71 -8.06
CA GLU A 108 -17.98 -2.85 -7.66
C GLU A 108 -18.26 -2.84 -6.14
N TYR A 109 -17.22 -2.66 -5.32
CA TYR A 109 -17.38 -2.60 -3.87
C TYR A 109 -18.30 -1.48 -3.38
N ARG A 110 -18.26 -0.31 -4.04
CA ARG A 110 -19.15 0.82 -3.72
C ARG A 110 -20.59 0.51 -4.07
N HIS A 111 -20.82 -0.08 -5.24
CA HIS A 111 -22.15 -0.45 -5.69
C HIS A 111 -22.81 -1.53 -4.80
N GLU A 112 -22.06 -2.54 -4.35
CA GLU A 112 -22.56 -3.55 -3.41
C GLU A 112 -22.96 -2.94 -2.05
N LYS A 113 -22.18 -1.98 -1.53
CA LYS A 113 -22.51 -1.28 -0.28
C LYS A 113 -23.70 -0.34 -0.41
N GLU A 114 -23.83 0.35 -1.53
CA GLU A 114 -24.97 1.22 -1.80
C GLU A 114 -26.27 0.42 -1.94
N THR A 115 -26.23 -0.72 -2.63
CA THR A 115 -27.39 -1.63 -2.75
C THR A 115 -27.75 -2.31 -1.43
N ALA A 116 -26.77 -2.72 -0.62
CA ALA A 116 -27.01 -3.33 0.69
C ALA A 116 -27.54 -2.34 1.75
N ASN A 117 -27.18 -1.06 1.68
CA ASN A 117 -27.72 -0.02 2.58
C ASN A 117 -29.06 0.56 2.11
N ALA A 118 -29.46 0.32 0.85
CA ALA A 118 -30.72 0.75 0.28
C ALA A 118 -31.85 -0.30 0.38
N ALA A 119 -31.55 -1.50 0.90
CA ALA A 119 -32.48 -2.61 1.10
C ALA A 119 -32.86 -2.77 2.59
#